data_AF-A0A4Q9LR71-F1
#
_entry.id   AF-A0A4Q9LR71-F1
#
_cell.length_a   1.000
_cell.length_b   1.000
_cell.length_c   1.000
_cell.angle_alpha   90.00
_cell.angle_beta   90.00
_cell.angle_gamma   90.00
#
_symmetry.space_group_name_H-M   'P 1'
#
loop_
_entity.id
_entity.type
_entity.pdbx_description
1 polymer ?
#
loop_
_entity_poly.entity_id
_entity_poly.type
_entity_poly.pdbx_seq_one_letter_code
_entity_poly.pdbx_strand_id
1 'polypeptide(L)'
;MVLHNSDIDNTVCHMDETYDANFGEWIRNEENARIVGCNLKKYINEYQIADFVVVLKWIVKDWTLRSIIVLVKKMIVDDLYRSSKTEYKRRIQLIKELICTWNPIFICEFILSVTKNFTVSEKVKFITHLLSSIEKQKSTDIIYHLIDKLDPKVKNMIRRTLVDRTNNTKRNKEGCRAL
;
A
#
# COMPACT_ATOMS: atom_id res chain seq x y z
N MET A 1 7.02 13.34 -18.05
CA MET A 1 5.76 12.94 -18.70
C MET A 1 4.93 12.28 -17.62
N VAL A 2 3.67 12.66 -17.44
CA VAL A 2 2.77 12.04 -16.44
C VAL A 2 1.98 10.96 -17.17
N LEU A 3 2.03 9.72 -16.69
CA LEU A 3 1.26 8.62 -17.28
C LEU A 3 -0.23 8.78 -16.95
N HIS A 4 -1.10 8.71 -17.96
CA HIS A 4 -2.55 8.74 -17.81
C HIS A 4 -3.19 7.38 -18.15
N ASN A 5 -4.40 7.13 -17.64
CA ASN A 5 -5.12 5.87 -17.92
C ASN A 5 -5.37 5.65 -19.42
N SER A 6 -5.62 6.73 -20.18
CA SER A 6 -5.78 6.66 -21.64
C SER A 6 -4.53 6.15 -22.35
N ASP A 7 -3.35 6.47 -21.83
CA ASP A 7 -2.08 6.01 -22.41
C ASP A 7 -1.93 4.50 -22.21
N ILE A 8 -2.37 4.00 -21.05
CA ILE A 8 -2.39 2.56 -20.74
C ILE A 8 -3.41 1.85 -21.64
N ASP A 9 -4.64 2.36 -21.72
CA ASP A 9 -5.70 1.78 -22.56
C ASP A 9 -5.25 1.69 -24.02
N ASN A 10 -4.73 2.78 -24.60
CA ASN A 10 -4.25 2.80 -25.99
C ASN A 10 -3.11 1.80 -26.22
N THR A 11 -2.16 1.70 -25.28
CA THR A 11 -1.03 0.76 -25.38
C THR A 11 -1.51 -0.69 -25.32
N VAL A 12 -2.42 -1.00 -24.39
CA VAL A 12 -2.96 -2.34 -24.23
C VAL A 12 -3.81 -2.74 -25.43
N CYS A 13 -4.68 -1.86 -25.93
CA CYS A 13 -5.45 -2.11 -27.15
C CYS A 13 -4.54 -2.38 -28.35
N HIS A 14 -3.48 -1.59 -28.51
CA HIS A 14 -2.52 -1.81 -29.60
C HIS A 14 -1.80 -3.16 -29.47
N MET A 15 -1.45 -3.59 -28.25
CA MET A 15 -0.87 -4.91 -28.02
C MET A 15 -1.86 -6.04 -28.34
N ASP A 16 -3.11 -5.91 -27.90
CA ASP A 16 -4.17 -6.89 -28.14
C ASP A 16 -4.40 -7.07 -29.66
N GLU A 17 -4.47 -5.96 -30.41
CA GLU A 17 -4.60 -5.98 -31.87
C GLU A 17 -3.37 -6.59 -32.58
N THR A 18 -2.16 -6.23 -32.14
CA THR A 18 -0.91 -6.65 -32.78
C THR A 18 -0.68 -8.17 -32.63
N TYR A 19 -1.08 -8.73 -31.49
CA TYR A 19 -0.82 -10.13 -31.14
C TYR A 19 -2.05 -11.03 -31.22
N ASP A 20 -3.21 -10.50 -31.66
CA ASP A 20 -4.50 -11.20 -31.67
C ASP A 20 -4.79 -11.88 -30.31
N ALA A 21 -4.70 -11.07 -29.26
CA ALA A 21 -4.75 -11.49 -27.87
C ALA A 21 -5.68 -10.62 -27.03
N ASN A 22 -5.93 -11.03 -25.78
CA ASN A 22 -6.79 -10.32 -24.83
C ASN A 22 -6.02 -9.99 -23.53
N PHE A 23 -4.83 -9.38 -23.63
CA PHE A 23 -4.00 -9.03 -22.48
C PHE A 23 -4.72 -8.06 -21.53
N GLY A 24 -5.46 -7.09 -22.08
CA GLY A 24 -6.18 -6.11 -21.26
C GLY A 24 -7.22 -6.75 -20.35
N GLU A 25 -8.08 -7.61 -20.92
CA GLU A 25 -9.07 -8.36 -20.16
C GLU A 25 -8.40 -9.34 -19.19
N TRP A 26 -7.35 -10.04 -19.64
CA TRP A 26 -6.66 -11.02 -18.83
C TRP A 26 -5.98 -10.42 -17.59
N ILE A 27 -5.27 -9.28 -17.74
CA ILE A 27 -4.61 -8.60 -16.62
C ILE A 27 -5.63 -8.01 -15.64
N ARG A 28 -6.79 -7.56 -16.14
CA ARG A 28 -7.87 -6.97 -15.34
C ARG A 28 -8.87 -8.00 -14.81
N ASN A 29 -8.67 -9.29 -15.03
CA ASN A 29 -9.48 -10.34 -14.42
C ASN A 29 -9.01 -10.62 -12.98
N GLU A 30 -9.91 -10.46 -12.01
CA GLU A 30 -9.65 -10.70 -10.58
C GLU A 30 -9.15 -12.13 -10.27
N GLU A 31 -9.58 -13.13 -11.03
CA GLU A 31 -9.13 -14.52 -10.85
C GLU A 31 -7.62 -14.66 -11.10
N ASN A 32 -7.06 -13.78 -11.93
CA ASN A 32 -5.64 -13.74 -12.26
C ASN A 32 -4.81 -12.92 -11.26
N ALA A 33 -5.42 -12.27 -10.26
CA ALA A 33 -4.75 -11.36 -9.32
C ALA A 33 -3.47 -11.94 -8.71
N ARG A 34 -3.47 -13.24 -8.38
CA ARG A 34 -2.28 -13.91 -7.85
C ARG A 34 -1.13 -13.97 -8.86
N ILE A 35 -1.42 -14.37 -10.10
CA ILE A 35 -0.43 -14.54 -11.16
C ILE A 35 0.11 -13.17 -11.58
N VAL A 36 -0.80 -12.21 -11.79
CA VAL A 36 -0.46 -10.82 -12.08
C VAL A 36 0.46 -10.25 -11.00
N GLY A 37 0.11 -10.43 -9.71
CA GLY A 37 0.94 -9.97 -8.60
C GLY A 37 2.35 -10.56 -8.57
N CYS A 38 2.48 -11.87 -8.84
CA CYS A 38 3.79 -12.53 -8.94
C CYS A 38 4.65 -11.98 -10.08
N ASN A 39 4.04 -11.66 -11.23
CA ASN A 39 4.76 -11.11 -12.38
C ASN A 39 5.13 -9.64 -12.16
N LEU A 40 4.20 -8.81 -11.68
CA LEU A 40 4.44 -7.39 -11.39
C LEU A 40 5.53 -7.15 -10.34
N LYS A 41 5.71 -8.10 -9.41
CA LYS A 41 6.76 -8.04 -8.39
C LYS A 41 8.15 -7.73 -8.94
N LYS A 42 8.48 -8.26 -10.12
CA LYS A 42 9.80 -8.09 -10.76
C LYS A 42 10.08 -6.62 -11.09
N TYR A 43 9.03 -5.89 -11.43
CA TYR A 43 9.11 -4.53 -11.97
C TYR A 43 8.97 -3.42 -10.92
N ILE A 44 8.62 -3.74 -9.67
CA ILE A 44 8.38 -2.77 -8.58
C ILE A 44 9.51 -1.75 -8.43
N ASN A 45 10.76 -2.21 -8.61
CA ASN A 45 11.96 -1.41 -8.43
C ASN A 45 12.46 -0.75 -9.72
N GLU A 46 11.91 -1.12 -10.88
CA GLU A 46 12.39 -0.69 -12.19
C GLU A 46 11.74 0.61 -12.67
N TYR A 47 10.49 0.86 -12.27
CA TYR A 47 9.70 2.02 -12.73
C TYR A 47 9.64 3.13 -11.68
N GLN A 48 9.14 4.32 -12.04
CA GLN A 48 8.84 5.34 -11.03
C GLN A 48 7.61 4.95 -10.20
N ILE A 49 7.58 5.35 -8.91
CA ILE A 49 6.47 5.02 -8.01
C ILE A 49 5.15 5.57 -8.56
N ALA A 50 5.15 6.80 -9.07
CA ALA A 50 3.95 7.45 -9.59
C ALA A 50 3.34 6.65 -10.75
N ASP A 51 4.13 6.33 -11.78
CA ASP A 51 3.66 5.58 -12.94
C ASP A 51 3.17 4.17 -12.54
N PHE A 52 3.92 3.49 -11.66
CA PHE A 52 3.52 2.17 -11.19
C PHE A 52 2.19 2.22 -10.43
N VAL A 53 1.93 3.28 -9.65
CA VAL A 53 0.65 3.46 -8.95
C VAL A 53 -0.49 3.72 -9.93
N VAL A 54 -0.27 4.47 -11.00
CA VAL A 54 -1.28 4.68 -12.05
C VAL A 54 -1.63 3.35 -12.70
N VAL A 55 -0.63 2.56 -13.08
CA VAL A 55 -0.84 1.21 -13.63
C VAL A 55 -1.58 0.31 -12.65
N LEU A 56 -1.20 0.29 -11.37
CA LEU A 56 -1.92 -0.51 -10.37
C LEU A 56 -3.38 -0.08 -10.22
N LYS A 57 -3.65 1.23 -10.20
CA LYS A 57 -5.02 1.76 -10.12
C LYS A 57 -5.84 1.41 -11.37
N TRP A 58 -5.21 1.36 -12.54
CA TRP A 58 -5.84 0.91 -13.78
C TRP A 58 -6.17 -0.59 -13.71
N ILE A 59 -5.23 -1.44 -13.29
CA ILE A 59 -5.42 -2.89 -13.16
C ILE A 59 -6.59 -3.21 -12.23
N VAL A 60 -6.57 -2.61 -11.03
CA VAL A 60 -7.55 -2.93 -9.97
C VAL A 60 -8.83 -2.12 -10.05
N LYS A 61 -9.04 -1.37 -11.13
CA LYS A 61 -10.25 -0.57 -11.30
C LYS A 61 -11.46 -1.51 -11.29
N ASP A 62 -12.40 -1.19 -10.40
CA ASP A 62 -13.64 -1.95 -10.13
C ASP A 62 -13.43 -3.32 -9.48
N TRP A 63 -12.21 -3.64 -9.03
CA TRP A 63 -11.94 -4.89 -8.34
C TRP A 63 -12.49 -4.92 -6.91
N THR A 64 -12.86 -6.11 -6.45
CA THR A 64 -13.15 -6.35 -5.03
C THR A 64 -11.91 -6.14 -4.16
N LEU A 65 -12.11 -5.65 -2.93
CA LEU A 65 -11.02 -5.50 -1.95
C LEU A 65 -10.25 -6.82 -1.72
N ARG A 66 -10.96 -7.96 -1.77
CA ARG A 66 -10.36 -9.30 -1.63
C ARG A 66 -9.28 -9.53 -2.69
N SER A 67 -9.57 -9.25 -3.95
CA SER A 67 -8.63 -9.48 -5.05
C SER A 67 -7.47 -8.48 -5.03
N ILE A 68 -7.73 -7.23 -4.62
CA ILE A 68 -6.67 -6.25 -4.40
C ILE A 68 -5.72 -6.71 -3.28
N ILE A 69 -6.25 -7.27 -2.18
CA ILE A 69 -5.42 -7.86 -1.12
C ILE A 69 -4.56 -9.00 -1.67
N VAL A 70 -5.12 -9.90 -2.49
CA VAL A 70 -4.36 -11.00 -3.10
C VAL A 70 -3.22 -10.47 -3.97
N LEU A 71 -3.52 -9.52 -4.85
CA LEU A 71 -2.55 -8.87 -5.72
C LEU A 71 -1.40 -8.24 -4.91
N VAL A 72 -1.74 -7.35 -3.97
CA VAL A 72 -0.74 -6.62 -3.17
C VAL A 72 0.07 -7.58 -2.29
N LYS A 73 -0.53 -8.66 -1.78
CA LYS A 73 0.21 -9.65 -1.01
C LYS A 73 1.30 -10.31 -1.83
N LYS A 74 0.95 -10.80 -3.02
CA LYS A 74 1.88 -11.50 -3.91
C LYS A 74 2.93 -10.59 -4.50
N MET A 75 2.54 -9.35 -4.77
CA MET A 75 3.42 -8.34 -5.36
C MET A 75 4.39 -7.76 -4.32
N ILE A 76 3.89 -7.34 -3.16
CA ILE A 76 4.64 -6.52 -2.20
C ILE A 76 4.87 -7.22 -0.86
N VAL A 77 3.80 -7.71 -0.22
CA VAL A 77 3.77 -7.99 1.23
C VAL A 77 4.55 -9.27 1.58
N ASP A 78 4.43 -10.32 0.78
CA ASP A 78 5.00 -11.65 1.08
C ASP A 78 6.53 -11.60 1.28
N ASP A 79 7.23 -10.68 0.62
CA ASP A 79 8.68 -10.49 0.72
C ASP A 79 9.11 -9.17 1.36
N LEU A 80 8.16 -8.42 1.94
CA LEU A 80 8.40 -7.07 2.42
C LEU A 80 9.57 -7.02 3.44
N TYR A 81 9.60 -7.95 4.38
CA TYR A 81 10.63 -7.99 5.43
C TYR A 81 11.92 -8.72 5.04
N ARG A 82 11.96 -9.36 3.86
CA ARG A 82 13.17 -9.95 3.27
C ARG A 82 13.91 -8.96 2.36
N SER A 83 13.28 -7.83 2.03
CA SER A 83 13.84 -6.80 1.17
C SER A 83 14.86 -5.90 1.89
N SER A 84 15.71 -5.24 1.12
CA SER A 84 16.63 -4.23 1.65
C SER A 84 15.87 -3.04 2.26
N LYS A 85 16.55 -2.23 3.08
CA LYS A 85 15.93 -1.07 3.75
C LYS A 85 15.34 -0.05 2.75
N THR A 86 15.99 0.15 1.61
CA THR A 86 15.55 1.05 0.53
C THR A 86 14.31 0.50 -0.16
N GLU A 87 14.33 -0.77 -0.54
CA GLU A 87 13.18 -1.46 -1.14
C GLU A 87 11.97 -1.50 -0.20
N TYR A 88 12.20 -1.78 1.09
CA TYR A 88 11.14 -1.75 2.10
C TYR A 88 10.43 -0.39 2.11
N LYS A 89 11.19 0.71 2.16
CA LYS A 89 10.61 2.07 2.16
C LYS A 89 9.82 2.34 0.88
N ARG A 90 10.37 1.96 -0.27
CA ARG A 90 9.72 2.11 -1.57
C ARG A 90 8.42 1.31 -1.67
N ARG A 91 8.41 0.06 -1.21
CA ARG A 91 7.24 -0.82 -1.15
C ARG A 91 6.15 -0.27 -0.23
N ILE A 92 6.53 0.25 0.94
CA ILE A 92 5.57 0.95 1.82
C ILE A 92 4.99 2.17 1.10
N GLN A 93 5.81 2.96 0.40
CA GLN A 93 5.32 4.11 -0.36
C GLN A 93 4.32 3.71 -1.45
N LEU A 94 4.60 2.64 -2.20
CA LEU A 94 3.66 2.13 -3.21
C LEU A 94 2.30 1.76 -2.60
N ILE A 95 2.28 1.04 -1.47
CA ILE A 95 1.03 0.72 -0.78
C ILE A 95 0.32 2.00 -0.34
N LYS A 96 1.04 2.99 0.20
CA LYS A 96 0.44 4.27 0.61
C LYS A 96 -0.26 4.98 -0.55
N GLU A 97 0.43 5.15 -1.67
CA GLU A 97 -0.09 5.86 -2.84
C GLU A 97 -1.26 5.12 -3.51
N LEU A 98 -1.30 3.79 -3.39
CA LEU A 98 -2.43 2.98 -3.83
C LEU A 98 -3.68 3.23 -2.97
N ILE A 99 -3.53 3.27 -1.64
CA ILE A 99 -4.67 3.33 -0.70
C ILE A 99 -5.04 4.74 -0.24
N CYS A 100 -4.25 5.76 -0.57
CA CYS A 100 -4.38 7.11 -0.01
C CYS A 100 -5.76 7.75 -0.29
N THR A 101 -6.46 7.35 -1.35
CA THR A 101 -7.81 7.84 -1.69
C THR A 101 -8.93 6.95 -1.15
N TRP A 102 -8.63 5.80 -0.56
CA TRP A 102 -9.66 4.83 -0.14
C TRP A 102 -10.39 5.27 1.13
N ASN A 103 -11.58 4.72 1.35
CA ASN A 103 -12.32 4.89 2.61
C ASN A 103 -11.51 4.31 3.81
N PRO A 104 -11.48 4.98 4.98
CA PRO A 104 -10.77 4.49 6.17
C PRO A 104 -11.11 3.06 6.60
N ILE A 105 -12.37 2.64 6.47
CA ILE A 105 -12.83 1.29 6.80
C ILE A 105 -12.19 0.27 5.85
N PHE A 106 -12.13 0.58 4.55
CA PHE A 106 -11.50 -0.29 3.55
C PHE A 106 -9.99 -0.43 3.81
N ILE A 107 -9.33 0.67 4.19
CA ILE A 107 -7.92 0.65 4.60
C ILE A 107 -7.72 -0.23 5.85
N CYS A 108 -8.62 -0.16 6.83
CA CYS A 108 -8.58 -1.01 8.02
C CYS A 108 -8.66 -2.50 7.65
N GLU A 109 -9.66 -2.89 6.85
CA GLU A 109 -9.83 -4.28 6.40
C GLU A 109 -8.64 -4.78 5.58
N PHE A 110 -8.10 -3.91 4.71
CA PHE A 110 -6.87 -4.18 3.97
C PHE A 110 -5.71 -4.47 4.92
N ILE A 111 -5.43 -3.58 5.88
CA ILE A 111 -4.33 -3.72 6.86
C ILE A 111 -4.46 -5.04 7.63
N LEU A 112 -5.64 -5.35 8.16
CA LEU A 112 -5.88 -6.58 8.91
C LEU A 112 -5.60 -7.82 8.05
N SER A 113 -6.03 -7.80 6.79
CA SER A 113 -5.88 -8.92 5.87
C SER A 113 -4.44 -9.14 5.40
N VAL A 114 -3.70 -8.07 5.11
CA VAL A 114 -2.30 -8.17 4.67
C VAL A 114 -1.35 -8.51 5.82
N THR A 115 -1.66 -8.06 7.05
CA THR A 115 -0.82 -8.30 8.24
C THR A 115 -1.21 -9.56 9.02
N LYS A 116 -2.14 -10.39 8.51
CA LYS A 116 -2.63 -11.59 9.22
C LYS A 116 -1.51 -12.51 9.70
N ASN A 117 -0.45 -12.67 8.91
CA ASN A 117 0.66 -13.57 9.20
C ASN A 117 1.91 -12.85 9.75
N PHE A 118 1.80 -11.56 10.07
CA PHE A 118 2.93 -10.80 10.60
C PHE A 118 3.13 -11.11 12.09
N THR A 119 4.39 -11.13 12.52
CA THR A 119 4.71 -11.04 13.95
C THR A 119 4.19 -9.71 14.53
N VAL A 120 4.09 -9.63 15.86
CA VAL A 120 3.67 -8.39 16.54
C VAL A 120 4.55 -7.20 16.14
N SER A 121 5.88 -7.39 16.10
CA SER A 121 6.84 -6.34 15.73
C SER A 121 6.65 -5.87 14.28
N GLU A 122 6.51 -6.82 13.36
CA GLU A 122 6.24 -6.52 11.95
C GLU A 122 4.90 -5.82 11.75
N LYS A 123 3.85 -6.24 12.44
CA LYS A 123 2.53 -5.61 12.36
C LYS A 123 2.58 -4.15 12.85
N VAL A 124 3.18 -3.90 14.01
CA VAL A 124 3.37 -2.54 14.56
C VAL A 124 4.19 -1.68 13.60
N LYS A 125 5.33 -2.19 13.11
CA LYS A 125 6.21 -1.48 12.19
C LYS A 125 5.52 -1.15 10.87
N PHE A 126 4.80 -2.10 10.29
CA PHE A 126 4.03 -1.91 9.07
C PHE A 126 2.98 -0.82 9.23
N ILE A 127 2.10 -0.93 10.23
CA ILE A 127 1.03 0.03 10.49
C ILE A 127 1.60 1.43 10.73
N THR A 128 2.62 1.52 11.59
CA THR A 128 3.24 2.81 11.95
C THR A 128 3.88 3.51 10.76
N HIS A 129 4.52 2.75 9.86
CA HIS A 129 5.12 3.30 8.66
C HIS A 129 4.07 3.63 7.61
N LEU A 130 3.05 2.79 7.42
CA LEU A 130 1.97 3.01 6.47
C LEU A 130 1.17 4.28 6.80
N LEU A 131 0.91 4.53 8.08
CA LEU A 131 0.13 5.70 8.52
C LEU A 131 0.97 6.97 8.72
N SER A 132 2.31 6.91 8.65
CA SER A 132 3.18 8.04 9.03
C SER A 132 3.07 9.29 8.15
N SER A 133 2.50 9.16 6.95
CA SER A 133 2.40 10.24 5.95
C SER A 133 0.99 10.40 5.39
N ILE A 134 0.02 9.66 5.94
CA ILE A 134 -1.39 9.89 5.64
C ILE A 134 -1.83 11.11 6.44
N GLU A 135 -2.78 11.88 5.91
CA GLU A 135 -3.37 13.01 6.59
C GLU A 135 -3.80 12.64 8.03
N LYS A 136 -3.57 13.54 8.98
CA LYS A 136 -3.75 13.28 10.42
C LYS A 136 -5.17 12.82 10.76
N GLN A 137 -6.17 13.45 10.16
CA GLN A 137 -7.57 13.10 10.42
C GLN A 137 -7.86 11.68 9.93
N LYS A 138 -7.57 11.40 8.66
CA LYS A 138 -7.74 10.08 8.07
C LYS A 138 -6.99 8.98 8.81
N SER A 139 -5.77 9.26 9.27
CA SER A 139 -4.99 8.33 10.10
C SER A 139 -5.70 8.01 11.42
N THR A 140 -6.30 9.01 12.06
CA THR A 140 -7.09 8.85 13.29
C THR A 140 -8.30 7.95 13.04
N ASP A 141 -9.03 8.18 11.95
CA ASP A 141 -10.20 7.38 11.59
C ASP A 141 -9.83 5.91 11.31
N ILE A 142 -8.73 5.69 10.58
CA ILE A 142 -8.21 4.33 10.35
C ILE A 142 -7.84 3.66 11.68
N ILE A 143 -7.12 4.36 12.56
CA ILE A 143 -6.72 3.83 13.86
C ILE A 143 -7.95 3.50 14.72
N TYR A 144 -8.97 4.36 14.72
CA TYR A 144 -10.21 4.14 15.44
C TYR A 144 -10.88 2.82 15.01
N HIS A 145 -11.01 2.58 13.71
CA HIS A 145 -11.58 1.32 13.20
C HIS A 145 -10.66 0.11 13.39
N LEU A 146 -9.34 0.31 13.43
CA LEU A 146 -8.35 -0.75 13.51
C LEU A 146 -8.14 -1.23 14.95
N ILE A 147 -8.15 -0.31 15.92
CA ILE A 147 -7.66 -0.60 17.26
C ILE A 147 -8.46 -1.69 17.95
N ASP A 148 -9.77 -1.77 17.74
CA ASP A 148 -10.59 -2.80 18.39
C ASP A 148 -10.36 -4.20 17.83
N LYS A 149 -9.95 -4.29 16.56
CA LYS A 149 -9.72 -5.54 15.83
C LYS A 149 -8.30 -6.10 15.97
N LEU A 150 -7.38 -5.35 16.57
CA LEU A 150 -6.00 -5.79 16.79
C LEU A 150 -5.83 -6.61 18.08
N ASP A 151 -4.75 -7.38 18.16
CA ASP A 151 -4.37 -8.04 19.42
C ASP A 151 -3.94 -7.02 20.49
N PRO A 152 -4.26 -7.20 21.78
CA PRO A 152 -3.92 -6.25 22.84
C PRO A 152 -2.45 -5.84 22.88
N LYS A 153 -1.53 -6.78 22.60
CA LYS A 153 -0.09 -6.52 22.51
C LYS A 153 0.25 -5.50 21.40
N VAL A 154 -0.36 -5.67 20.23
CA VAL A 154 -0.18 -4.78 19.08
C VAL A 154 -0.77 -3.40 19.37
N LYS A 155 -1.98 -3.35 19.96
CA LYS A 155 -2.65 -2.09 20.37
C LYS A 155 -1.74 -1.26 21.28
N ASN A 156 -1.20 -1.88 22.33
CA ASN A 156 -0.36 -1.21 23.31
C ASN A 156 0.94 -0.67 22.70
N MET A 157 1.55 -1.42 21.79
CA MET A 157 2.76 -0.97 21.10
C MET A 157 2.47 0.19 20.16
N ILE A 158 1.39 0.15 19.37
CA ILE A 158 0.99 1.26 18.49
C ILE A 158 0.71 2.52 19.30
N ARG A 159 -0.03 2.42 20.42
CA ARG A 159 -0.30 3.56 21.31
C ARG A 159 0.99 4.21 21.80
N ARG A 160 1.96 3.41 22.27
CA ARG A 160 3.28 3.93 22.69
C ARG A 160 4.00 4.65 21.56
N THR A 161 4.10 4.02 20.38
CA THR A 161 4.79 4.60 19.23
C THR A 161 4.15 5.90 18.72
N LEU A 162 2.82 6.04 18.82
CA LEU A 162 2.10 7.27 18.46
C LEU A 162 2.27 8.37 19.51
N VAL A 163 2.26 8.03 20.80
CA VAL A 163 2.52 8.98 21.90
C VAL A 163 3.96 9.53 21.81
N ASP A 164 4.94 8.66 21.57
CA ASP A 164 6.36 9.04 21.45
C ASP A 164 6.59 10.00 20.27
N ARG A 165 5.89 9.79 19.15
CA ARG A 165 5.92 10.72 18.00
C ARG A 165 5.37 12.10 18.35
N THR A 166 4.31 12.15 19.17
CA THR A 166 3.68 13.41 19.58
C THR A 166 4.63 14.22 20.48
N ASN A 167 5.37 13.55 21.38
CA ASN A 167 6.32 14.19 22.29
C ASN A 167 7.59 14.70 21.57
N ASN A 168 8.12 13.95 20.60
CA ASN A 168 9.27 14.40 19.81
C ASN A 168 8.94 15.61 18.90
N THR A 169 7.70 15.70 18.41
CA THR A 169 7.27 16.86 17.59
C THR A 169 7.13 18.12 18.44
N LYS A 170 6.77 18.02 19.73
CA LYS A 170 6.75 19.15 20.67
C LYS A 170 8.16 19.63 21.01
N ARG A 171 9.08 18.72 21.33
CA ARG A 171 10.49 19.04 21.63
C ARG A 171 11.19 19.76 20.47
N ASN A 172 10.94 19.36 19.22
CA ASN A 172 11.53 20.02 18.06
C ASN A 172 10.95 21.43 17.80
N LYS A 173 9.70 21.70 18.22
CA LYS A 173 9.11 23.05 18.13
C LYS A 173 9.57 23.99 19.23
N GLU A 174 9.94 23.46 20.40
CA GLU A 174 10.51 24.24 21.50
C GLU A 174 11.99 24.57 21.25
N GLY A 175 12.75 23.68 20.59
CA GLY A 175 14.14 23.95 20.17
C GLY A 175 14.29 25.01 19.06
N CYS A 176 13.30 25.17 18.18
CA CYS A 176 13.32 26.20 17.13
C CYS A 176 12.81 27.58 17.59
N ARG A 177 12.34 27.75 18.83
CA ARG A 177 11.94 29.05 19.40
C ARG A 177 13.04 29.68 20.27
N ALA A 178 14.21 29.05 20.34
CA ALA A 178 15.33 29.48 21.17
C ALA A 178 16.55 29.98 20.35
N LEU A 179 16.34 30.36 19.08
CA LEU A 179 17.33 31.03 18.23
C LEU A 179 16.71 32.29 17.63
#